data_AF-A0A8D8H5G0-F1
#
_entry.id   AF-A0A8D8H5G0-F1
#
_cell.length_a   1.000
_cell.length_b   1.000
_cell.length_c   1.000
_cell.angle_alpha   90.00
_cell.angle_beta   90.00
_cell.angle_gamma   90.00
#
_symmetry.space_group_name_H-M   'P 1'
#
loop_
_entity.id
_entity.type
_entity.pdbx_description
1 polymer ?
#
loop_
_entity_poly.entity_id
_entity_poly.type
_entity_poly.pdbx_seq_one_letter_code
_entity_poly.pdbx_strand_id
1 'polypeptide(L)'
;LVKIFLSAEPEQACRTIQKSKTYKNKWTIEQFATIQDASIKSIVFSGTNCDGDLVVWSYYVEPDKEKYIKMWYQIETLKWDTVAEIELNGPMSAKRRCINGQAIFTFDRSAVLQNYLSSDGSLALAFKVSFSKNVLKGDSSYNFIYPPKVPPSELAESFGKLLSSSQLSDITVKVGRRTFHAHKAVLVARSTVFAAMFQHD
;
A
#
# COMPACT_ATOMS: atom_id res chain seq x y z
N LEU A 1 -0.80 13.77 -68.96
CA LEU A 1 0.09 13.81 -67.78
C LEU A 1 -0.77 14.00 -66.53
N VAL A 2 -1.15 12.90 -65.87
CA VAL A 2 -1.89 12.94 -64.60
C VAL A 2 -0.89 12.72 -63.47
N LYS A 3 -0.63 13.76 -62.66
CA LYS A 3 0.17 13.64 -61.42
C LYS A 3 -0.74 13.03 -60.35
N ILE A 4 -0.52 11.76 -60.05
CA ILE A 4 -1.10 11.11 -58.87
C ILE A 4 -0.22 11.53 -57.68
N PHE A 5 -0.78 12.36 -56.80
CA PHE A 5 -0.21 12.60 -55.47
C PHE A 5 -0.56 11.39 -54.61
N LEU A 6 0.43 10.59 -54.25
CA LEU A 6 0.31 9.62 -53.17
C LEU A 6 0.28 10.44 -51.87
N SER A 7 -0.87 10.50 -51.19
CA SER A 7 -0.93 10.98 -49.82
C SER A 7 -0.17 9.98 -48.95
N ALA A 8 0.95 10.40 -48.36
CA ALA A 8 1.58 9.64 -47.30
C ALA A 8 0.58 9.51 -46.13
N GLU A 9 0.22 8.28 -45.78
CA GLU A 9 -0.54 8.01 -44.56
C GLU A 9 0.27 8.53 -43.35
N PRO A 10 -0.35 9.19 -42.37
CA PRO A 10 0.36 9.62 -41.17
C PRO A 10 0.83 8.37 -40.41
N GLU A 11 2.15 8.21 -40.27
CA GLU A 11 2.74 7.21 -39.38
C GLU A 11 2.07 7.31 -38.00
N GLN A 12 1.34 6.26 -37.63
CA GLN A 12 0.65 6.16 -36.35
C GLN A 12 1.71 5.94 -35.26
N ALA A 13 2.36 7.01 -34.83
CA ALA A 13 3.41 6.98 -33.82
C ALA A 13 2.82 6.65 -32.44
N CYS A 14 2.77 5.36 -32.11
CA CYS A 14 2.38 4.90 -30.77
C CYS A 14 3.45 5.32 -29.75
N ARG A 15 3.06 6.07 -28.72
CA ARG A 15 3.99 6.53 -27.66
C ARG A 15 3.58 5.97 -26.30
N THR A 16 4.42 5.12 -25.73
CA THR A 16 4.27 4.67 -24.33
C THR A 16 4.92 5.68 -23.39
N ILE A 17 4.16 6.15 -22.37
CA ILE A 17 4.66 7.00 -21.29
C ILE A 17 4.55 6.22 -19.98
N GLN A 18 5.65 6.07 -19.26
CA GLN A 18 5.65 5.50 -17.91
C GLN A 18 5.53 6.63 -16.88
N LYS A 19 4.45 6.61 -16.09
CA LYS A 19 4.34 7.47 -14.89
C LYS A 19 4.85 6.70 -13.69
N SER A 20 5.69 7.32 -12.86
CA SER A 20 6.18 6.71 -11.62
C SER A 20 6.12 7.66 -10.43
N LYS A 21 5.90 7.11 -9.23
CA LYS A 21 6.03 7.80 -7.95
C LYS A 21 6.89 6.97 -7.01
N THR A 22 7.92 7.60 -6.45
CA THR A 22 8.97 6.90 -5.70
C THR A 22 9.08 7.38 -4.26
N TYR A 23 9.23 6.44 -3.34
CA TYR A 23 9.46 6.65 -1.92
C TYR A 23 10.81 6.07 -1.52
N LYS A 24 11.46 6.70 -0.55
CA LYS A 24 12.73 6.24 0.04
C LYS A 24 12.52 6.06 1.53
N ASN A 25 12.81 4.88 2.05
CA ASN A 25 12.66 4.52 3.45
C ASN A 25 14.00 3.99 3.98
N LYS A 26 14.28 4.24 5.26
CA LYS A 26 15.41 3.63 5.97
C LYS A 26 14.87 2.84 7.15
N TRP A 27 15.44 1.67 7.39
CA TRP A 27 15.12 0.81 8.50
C TRP A 27 16.41 0.22 9.06
N THR A 28 16.65 0.44 10.35
CA THR A 28 17.79 -0.13 11.07
C THR A 28 17.30 -1.26 11.96
N ILE A 29 17.99 -2.40 11.90
CA ILE A 29 17.76 -3.55 12.77
C ILE A 29 18.94 -3.65 13.72
N GLU A 30 18.69 -3.33 14.98
CA GLU A 30 19.71 -3.39 16.03
C GLU A 30 20.03 -4.83 16.41
N GLN A 31 21.28 -5.09 16.82
CA GLN A 31 21.74 -6.39 17.29
C GLN A 31 21.41 -7.55 16.33
N PHE A 32 21.52 -7.31 15.02
CA PHE A 32 21.02 -8.21 13.97
C PHE A 32 21.56 -9.64 14.09
N ALA A 33 22.82 -9.80 14.54
CA ALA A 33 23.46 -11.10 14.73
C ALA A 33 22.77 -12.01 15.76
N THR A 34 22.03 -11.45 16.71
CA THR A 34 21.33 -12.22 17.76
C THR A 34 20.03 -12.85 17.25
N ILE A 35 19.56 -12.44 16.07
CA ILE A 35 18.29 -12.87 15.49
C ILE A 35 18.52 -14.15 14.69
N GLN A 36 17.97 -15.26 15.18
CA GLN A 36 18.17 -16.59 14.60
C GLN A 36 16.97 -17.01 13.74
N ASP A 37 15.76 -17.02 14.30
CA ASP A 37 14.58 -17.65 13.67
C ASP A 37 13.31 -16.77 13.69
N ALA A 38 13.45 -15.47 13.95
CA ALA A 38 12.31 -14.57 14.01
C ALA A 38 12.18 -13.77 12.72
N SER A 39 11.02 -13.86 12.08
CA SER A 39 10.63 -12.89 11.05
C SER A 39 10.40 -11.52 11.71
N ILE A 40 11.13 -10.52 11.25
CA ILE A 40 11.04 -9.14 11.73
C ILE A 40 10.25 -8.36 10.70
N LYS A 41 9.25 -7.59 11.16
CA LYS A 41 8.47 -6.66 10.33
C LYS A 41 8.87 -5.22 10.67
N SER A 42 9.03 -4.38 9.65
CA SER A 42 9.16 -2.93 9.85
C SER A 42 7.84 -2.32 10.31
N ILE A 43 7.86 -1.03 10.65
CA ILE A 43 6.60 -0.26 10.70
C ILE A 43 5.92 -0.26 9.31
N VAL A 44 4.62 0.02 9.31
CA VAL A 44 3.85 0.30 8.09
C VAL A 44 4.25 1.67 7.55
N PHE A 45 4.63 1.69 6.28
CA PHE A 45 4.81 2.91 5.50
C PHE A 45 3.58 3.18 4.65
N SER A 46 3.35 4.46 4.33
CA SER A 46 2.21 4.89 3.54
C SER A 46 2.59 5.95 2.51
N GLY A 47 1.85 5.98 1.41
CA GLY A 47 1.96 6.98 0.36
C GLY A 47 0.80 6.86 -0.61
N THR A 48 0.95 7.42 -1.81
CA THR A 48 0.03 7.21 -2.93
C THR A 48 0.72 6.59 -4.14
N ASN A 49 -0.04 5.88 -4.97
CA ASN A 49 0.39 5.44 -6.30
C ASN A 49 0.36 6.61 -7.33
N CYS A 50 0.54 6.29 -8.61
CA CYS A 50 0.49 7.26 -9.73
C CYS A 50 -0.89 7.85 -10.01
N ASP A 51 -1.96 7.17 -9.58
CA ASP A 51 -3.35 7.59 -9.76
C ASP A 51 -3.89 8.37 -8.53
N GLY A 52 -3.10 8.44 -7.45
CA GLY A 52 -3.46 9.13 -6.21
C GLY A 52 -4.07 8.24 -5.13
N ASP A 53 -4.23 6.94 -5.38
CA ASP A 53 -4.77 6.00 -4.39
C ASP A 53 -3.78 5.75 -3.26
N LEU A 54 -4.30 5.63 -2.04
CA LEU A 54 -3.53 5.28 -0.86
C LEU A 54 -2.91 3.88 -1.02
N VAL A 55 -1.60 3.80 -0.81
CA VAL A 55 -0.84 2.56 -0.75
C VAL A 55 -0.12 2.47 0.59
N VAL A 56 -0.18 1.29 1.22
CA VAL A 56 0.57 1.01 2.44
C VAL A 56 1.39 -0.27 2.27
N TRP A 57 2.59 -0.29 2.84
CA TRP A 57 3.51 -1.42 2.71
C TRP A 57 4.38 -1.58 3.95
N SER A 58 4.92 -2.79 4.13
CA SER A 58 5.90 -3.10 5.17
C SER A 58 7.06 -3.89 4.59
N TYR A 59 8.24 -3.77 5.20
CA TYR A 59 9.40 -4.62 4.92
C TYR A 59 9.50 -5.73 5.94
N TYR A 60 10.12 -6.81 5.53
CA TYR A 60 10.30 -8.01 6.33
C TYR A 60 11.72 -8.53 6.16
N VAL A 61 12.29 -9.03 7.24
CA VAL A 61 13.55 -9.78 7.22
C VAL A 61 13.33 -11.08 7.98
N GLU A 62 13.63 -12.19 7.34
CA GLU A 62 13.65 -13.52 7.95
C GLU A 62 15.06 -14.09 7.76
N PRO A 63 15.89 -14.08 8.81
CA PRO A 63 17.07 -14.91 8.81
C PRO A 63 16.65 -16.38 8.77
N ASP A 64 17.19 -17.13 7.82
CA ASP A 64 17.14 -18.59 7.81
C ASP A 64 18.15 -19.13 8.84
N LYS A 65 17.87 -20.33 9.38
CA LYS A 65 18.63 -20.97 10.47
C LYS A 65 20.14 -21.01 10.21
N GLU A 66 20.55 -21.16 8.95
CA GLU A 66 21.97 -21.41 8.64
C GLU A 66 22.54 -20.65 7.45
N LYS A 67 21.78 -20.44 6.36
CA LYS A 67 22.43 -20.11 5.08
C LYS A 67 22.10 -18.74 4.51
N TYR A 68 20.86 -18.31 4.60
CA TYR A 68 20.41 -17.12 3.90
C TYR A 68 19.65 -16.16 4.80
N ILE A 69 19.59 -14.89 4.39
CA ILE A 69 18.65 -13.92 4.91
C ILE A 69 17.67 -13.62 3.79
N LYS A 70 16.39 -13.89 4.05
CA LYS A 70 15.31 -13.47 3.16
C LYS A 70 14.87 -12.08 3.56
N MET A 71 14.76 -11.19 2.58
CA MET A 71 14.16 -9.89 2.75
C MET A 71 13.03 -9.76 1.75
N TRP A 72 11.88 -9.27 2.17
CA TRP A 72 10.80 -8.97 1.25
C TRP A 72 10.05 -7.74 1.72
N TYR A 73 9.13 -7.32 0.89
CA TYR A 73 8.13 -6.35 1.28
C TYR A 73 6.77 -6.86 0.86
N GLN A 74 5.74 -6.33 1.48
CA GLN A 74 4.37 -6.66 1.18
C GLN A 74 3.58 -5.36 1.09
N ILE A 75 2.91 -5.15 -0.05
CA ILE A 75 1.96 -4.07 -0.23
C ILE A 75 0.57 -4.61 0.16
N GLU A 76 -0.05 -3.99 1.16
CA GLU A 76 -1.31 -4.49 1.74
C GLU A 76 -2.55 -4.03 0.94
N THR A 77 -2.44 -2.97 0.14
CA THR A 77 -3.58 -2.35 -0.57
C THR A 77 -3.43 -2.29 -2.09
N LEU A 78 -3.06 -3.40 -2.75
CA LEU A 78 -3.05 -3.46 -4.21
C LEU A 78 -4.38 -3.92 -4.79
N LYS A 79 -5.01 -3.03 -5.56
CA LYS A 79 -6.18 -3.34 -6.39
C LYS A 79 -5.87 -3.38 -7.91
N TRP A 80 -4.62 -3.15 -8.31
CA TRP A 80 -4.24 -2.86 -9.71
C TRP A 80 -2.87 -3.44 -10.09
N ASP A 81 -2.62 -3.57 -11.40
CA ASP A 81 -1.30 -3.85 -12.02
C ASP A 81 -0.32 -2.70 -11.72
N THR A 82 0.25 -2.73 -10.52
CA THR A 82 1.31 -1.79 -10.13
C THR A 82 2.62 -2.53 -10.08
N VAL A 83 3.54 -2.12 -10.95
CA VAL A 83 4.93 -2.53 -10.86
C VAL A 83 5.58 -1.67 -9.80
N ALA A 84 5.81 -2.26 -8.62
CA ALA A 84 6.67 -1.69 -7.63
C ALA A 84 8.08 -2.31 -7.73
N GLU A 85 9.05 -1.41 -7.84
CA GLU A 85 10.46 -1.76 -7.87
C GLU A 85 11.05 -1.48 -6.50
N ILE A 86 11.73 -2.47 -5.93
CA ILE A 86 12.58 -2.25 -4.76
C ILE A 86 14.03 -2.21 -5.18
N GLU A 87 14.68 -1.14 -4.77
CA GLU A 87 16.12 -0.97 -4.79
C GLU A 87 16.61 -0.81 -3.35
N LEU A 88 17.55 -1.67 -2.96
CA LEU A 88 18.26 -1.53 -1.69
C LEU A 88 19.46 -0.60 -1.89
N ASN A 89 19.54 0.47 -1.10
CA ASN A 89 20.70 1.34 -1.02
C ASN A 89 21.59 0.88 0.13
N GLY A 90 22.88 0.73 -0.17
CA GLY A 90 23.88 0.15 0.72
C GLY A 90 24.86 -0.70 -0.10
N PRO A 91 25.78 -1.44 0.54
CA PRO A 91 26.74 -2.26 -0.19
C PRO A 91 26.12 -3.57 -0.71
N MET A 92 24.84 -3.84 -0.39
CA MET A 92 24.02 -4.92 -0.94
C MET A 92 22.94 -4.35 -1.84
N SER A 93 23.28 -3.99 -3.07
CA SER A 93 22.28 -3.49 -4.01
C SER A 93 21.61 -4.66 -4.72
N ALA A 94 20.28 -4.67 -4.68
CA ALA A 94 19.48 -5.59 -5.47
C ALA A 94 18.23 -4.86 -5.95
N LYS A 95 17.86 -5.13 -7.20
CA LYS A 95 16.69 -4.56 -7.85
C LYS A 95 15.79 -5.67 -8.33
N ARG A 96 14.53 -5.69 -7.88
CA ARG A 96 13.51 -6.58 -8.41
C ARG A 96 12.18 -5.87 -8.61
N ARG A 97 11.49 -6.29 -9.66
CA ARG A 97 10.07 -6.00 -9.91
C ARG A 97 9.23 -6.92 -9.04
N CYS A 98 8.23 -6.38 -8.36
CA CYS A 98 7.24 -7.21 -7.67
C CYS A 98 6.17 -7.74 -8.62
N ILE A 99 5.63 -8.89 -8.24
CA ILE A 99 4.43 -9.49 -8.85
C ILE A 99 3.46 -9.71 -7.68
N ASN A 100 2.20 -9.32 -7.83
CA ASN A 100 1.16 -9.46 -6.79
C ASN A 100 1.52 -8.81 -5.43
N GLY A 101 2.26 -7.70 -5.45
CA GLY A 101 2.55 -6.95 -4.22
C GLY A 101 3.67 -7.49 -3.33
N GLN A 102 4.41 -8.50 -3.79
CA GLN A 102 5.55 -9.06 -3.08
C GLN A 102 6.77 -9.18 -3.99
N ALA A 103 7.96 -8.96 -3.42
CA ALA A 103 9.24 -9.32 -4.04
C ALA A 103 10.19 -9.83 -2.96
N ILE A 104 10.82 -10.98 -3.21
CA ILE A 104 11.72 -11.65 -2.26
C ILE A 104 13.17 -11.51 -2.76
N PHE A 105 14.06 -11.20 -1.83
CA PHE A 105 15.49 -11.12 -1.99
C PHE A 105 16.14 -12.09 -1.02
N THR A 106 17.17 -12.79 -1.48
CA THR A 106 17.89 -13.77 -0.67
C THR A 106 19.36 -13.41 -0.70
N PHE A 107 19.97 -13.30 0.48
CA PHE A 107 21.37 -12.94 0.64
C PHE A 107 22.09 -13.98 1.49
N ASP A 108 23.39 -14.17 1.27
CA ASP A 108 24.21 -15.05 2.11
C ASP A 108 24.33 -14.49 3.53
N ARG A 109 23.96 -15.28 4.54
CA ARG A 109 23.93 -14.82 5.94
C ARG A 109 25.33 -14.48 6.45
N SER A 110 26.31 -15.34 6.16
CA SER A 110 27.69 -15.15 6.62
C SER A 110 28.29 -13.88 6.04
N ALA A 111 28.06 -13.61 4.76
CA ALA A 111 28.51 -12.39 4.11
C ALA A 111 27.91 -11.14 4.79
N VAL A 112 26.61 -11.16 5.13
CA VAL A 112 25.94 -10.06 5.85
C VAL A 112 26.57 -9.80 7.20
N LEU A 113 26.73 -10.84 8.01
CA LEU A 113 27.28 -10.74 9.36
C LEU A 113 28.73 -10.25 9.38
N GLN A 114 29.53 -10.61 8.38
CA GLN A 114 30.95 -10.26 8.33
C GLN A 114 31.22 -8.86 7.77
N ASN A 115 30.43 -8.41 6.78
CA ASN A 115 30.83 -7.23 5.98
C ASN A 115 29.85 -6.05 6.05
N TYR A 116 28.66 -6.21 6.63
CA TYR A 116 27.58 -5.22 6.47
C TYR A 116 26.96 -4.75 7.80
N LEU A 117 27.44 -5.27 8.93
CA LEU A 117 27.05 -4.77 10.24
C LEU A 117 27.85 -3.52 10.58
N SER A 118 27.17 -2.57 11.22
CA SER A 118 27.81 -1.45 11.89
C SER A 118 28.60 -1.93 13.11
N SER A 119 29.47 -1.09 13.66
CA SER A 119 30.32 -1.44 14.82
C SER A 119 29.54 -1.84 16.07
N ASP A 120 28.28 -1.42 16.18
CA ASP A 120 27.32 -1.76 17.24
C ASP A 120 26.52 -3.05 16.95
N GLY A 121 26.78 -3.72 15.83
CA GLY A 121 26.05 -4.90 15.38
C GLY A 121 24.72 -4.60 14.67
N SER A 122 24.45 -3.33 14.35
CA SER A 122 23.23 -2.92 13.65
C SER A 122 23.33 -3.09 12.13
N LEU A 123 22.25 -3.55 11.52
CA LEU A 123 22.10 -3.63 10.05
C LEU A 123 21.20 -2.49 9.56
N ALA A 124 21.75 -1.58 8.77
CA ALA A 124 21.00 -0.48 8.18
C ALA A 124 20.57 -0.81 6.74
N LEU A 125 19.26 -0.79 6.50
CA LEU A 125 18.66 -1.06 5.20
C LEU A 125 18.00 0.21 4.68
N ALA A 126 18.28 0.58 3.44
CA ALA A 126 17.61 1.68 2.78
C ALA A 126 16.85 1.14 1.57
N PHE A 127 15.55 1.38 1.52
CA PHE A 127 14.66 0.88 0.49
C PHE A 127 14.21 2.05 -0.39
N LYS A 128 14.11 1.80 -1.68
CA LYS A 128 13.44 2.70 -2.63
C LYS A 128 12.33 1.91 -3.29
N VAL A 129 11.09 2.36 -3.10
CA VAL A 129 9.89 1.75 -3.71
C VAL A 129 9.37 2.69 -4.77
N SER A 130 9.28 2.22 -6.02
CA SER A 130 8.74 3.02 -7.13
C SER A 130 7.49 2.39 -7.69
N PHE A 131 6.34 3.03 -7.52
CA PHE A 131 5.08 2.60 -8.12
C PHE A 131 5.02 3.15 -9.54
N SER A 132 4.84 2.29 -10.54
CA SER A 132 4.80 2.71 -11.95
C SER A 132 3.62 2.14 -12.72
N LYS A 133 3.15 2.93 -13.70
CA LYS A 133 2.05 2.59 -14.61
C LYS A 133 2.42 3.01 -16.02
N ASN A 134 2.26 2.09 -16.97
CA ASN A 134 2.43 2.36 -18.40
C ASN A 134 1.13 2.96 -18.95
N VAL A 135 1.24 4.07 -19.66
CA VAL A 135 0.12 4.73 -20.33
C VAL A 135 0.46 4.80 -21.82
N LEU A 136 -0.34 4.14 -22.65
CA LEU A 136 -0.28 4.32 -24.10
C LEU A 136 -0.93 5.66 -24.43
N LYS A 137 -0.18 6.58 -25.05
CA LYS A 137 -0.74 7.76 -25.70
C LYS A 137 -0.80 7.46 -27.20
N GLY A 138 -2.00 7.37 -27.77
CA GLY A 138 -2.17 7.24 -29.21
C GLY A 138 -3.42 6.52 -29.69
N ASP A 139 -4.17 5.84 -28.82
CA ASP A 139 -5.36 5.12 -29.24
C ASP A 139 -6.50 5.29 -28.22
N SER A 140 -7.55 5.99 -28.64
CA SER A 140 -8.79 6.19 -27.88
C SER A 140 -9.73 4.98 -27.93
N SER A 141 -9.25 3.81 -28.35
CA SER A 141 -10.08 2.62 -28.54
C SER A 141 -9.46 1.32 -28.02
N TYR A 142 -8.96 1.33 -26.78
CA TYR A 142 -8.98 0.11 -25.97
C TYR A 142 -9.74 0.38 -24.69
N ASN A 143 -11.02 0.01 -24.70
CA ASN A 143 -11.80 -0.25 -23.51
C ASN A 143 -11.12 -1.39 -22.74
N PHE A 144 -10.11 -1.06 -21.92
CA PHE A 144 -9.98 -1.79 -20.68
C PHE A 144 -11.35 -1.63 -20.01
N ILE A 145 -12.06 -2.73 -19.79
CA ILE A 145 -13.28 -2.72 -18.99
C ILE A 145 -12.82 -2.35 -17.58
N TYR A 146 -12.66 -1.06 -17.33
CA TYR A 146 -12.47 -0.54 -15.98
C TYR A 146 -13.75 -0.95 -15.25
N PRO A 147 -13.67 -1.66 -14.10
CA PRO A 147 -14.83 -1.74 -13.24
C PRO A 147 -15.28 -0.30 -13.00
N PRO A 148 -16.59 0.00 -13.09
CA PRO A 148 -17.10 1.35 -12.96
C PRO A 148 -16.49 1.96 -11.71
N LYS A 149 -15.94 3.16 -11.85
CA LYS A 149 -15.32 3.92 -10.76
C LYS A 149 -16.29 3.87 -9.59
N VAL A 150 -15.97 3.08 -8.56
CA VAL A 150 -16.82 2.99 -7.39
C VAL A 150 -16.72 4.36 -6.72
N PRO A 151 -17.83 5.11 -6.59
CA PRO A 151 -17.77 6.39 -5.92
C PRO A 151 -17.22 6.19 -4.50
N PRO A 152 -16.51 7.19 -3.95
CA PRO A 152 -16.06 7.13 -2.57
C PRO A 152 -17.25 6.82 -1.65
N SER A 153 -17.01 6.03 -0.60
CA SER A 153 -18.10 5.65 0.31
C SER A 153 -18.65 6.89 1.03
N GLU A 154 -19.92 7.18 0.82
CA GLU A 154 -20.65 8.25 1.51
C GLU A 154 -21.25 7.78 2.85
N LEU A 155 -20.90 6.57 3.30
CA LEU A 155 -21.51 5.93 4.47
C LEU A 155 -21.29 6.72 5.75
N ALA A 156 -20.05 7.19 5.97
CA ALA A 156 -19.71 7.97 7.16
C ALA A 156 -20.48 9.30 7.21
N GLU A 157 -20.59 10.00 6.07
CA GLU A 157 -21.35 11.24 5.97
C GLU A 157 -22.85 10.99 6.19
N SER A 158 -23.39 9.91 5.62
CA SER A 158 -24.79 9.53 5.77
C SER A 158 -25.16 9.23 7.23
N PHE A 159 -24.33 8.49 7.97
CA PHE A 159 -24.54 8.27 9.41
C PHE A 159 -24.34 9.55 10.23
N GLY A 160 -23.40 10.42 9.85
CA GLY A 160 -23.22 11.72 10.48
C GLY A 160 -24.46 12.63 10.33
N LYS A 161 -25.09 12.60 9.15
CA LYS A 161 -26.36 13.31 8.89
C LYS A 161 -27.50 12.75 9.75
N LEU A 162 -27.65 11.43 9.83
CA LEU A 162 -28.66 10.79 10.69
C LEU A 162 -28.49 11.16 12.17
N LEU A 163 -27.24 11.17 12.68
CA LEU A 163 -26.96 11.58 14.05
C LEU A 163 -27.31 13.06 14.29
N SER A 164 -26.95 13.93 13.34
CA SER A 164 -27.16 15.39 13.47
C SER A 164 -28.64 15.79 13.33
N SER A 165 -29.40 15.11 12.46
CA SER A 165 -30.82 15.38 12.27
C SER A 165 -31.71 14.75 13.34
N SER A 166 -31.17 13.82 14.15
CA SER A 166 -31.93 13.03 15.13
C SER A 166 -33.10 12.23 14.52
N GLN A 167 -33.07 12.02 13.20
CA GLN A 167 -34.12 11.31 12.48
C GLN A 167 -34.11 9.83 12.87
N LEU A 168 -35.28 9.30 13.25
CA LEU A 168 -35.46 7.90 13.68
C LEU A 168 -34.58 7.49 14.88
N SER A 169 -34.13 8.47 15.68
CA SER A 169 -33.46 8.15 16.93
C SER A 169 -34.41 7.44 17.88
N ASP A 170 -33.98 6.29 18.38
CA ASP A 170 -34.74 5.36 19.25
C ASP A 170 -34.17 5.31 20.67
N ILE A 171 -33.11 6.08 20.93
CA ILE A 171 -32.52 6.25 22.26
C ILE A 171 -32.02 7.67 22.47
N THR A 172 -32.01 8.07 23.74
CA THR A 172 -31.44 9.33 24.19
C THR A 172 -30.38 9.07 25.25
N VAL A 173 -29.15 9.53 25.01
CA VAL A 173 -28.00 9.41 25.92
C VAL A 173 -27.82 10.72 26.66
N LYS A 174 -27.86 10.68 27.99
CA LYS A 174 -27.60 11.85 28.85
C LYS A 174 -26.17 11.80 29.38
N VAL A 175 -25.41 12.88 29.17
CA VAL A 175 -24.05 13.04 29.68
C VAL A 175 -23.97 14.35 30.44
N GLY A 176 -24.00 14.25 31.78
CA GLY A 176 -24.12 15.40 32.66
C GLY A 176 -25.41 16.18 32.37
N ARG A 177 -25.28 17.45 31.97
CA ARG A 177 -26.41 18.33 31.62
C ARG A 177 -26.78 18.31 30.12
N ARG A 178 -26.09 17.52 29.31
CA ARG A 178 -26.32 17.43 27.87
C ARG A 178 -27.07 16.15 27.52
N THR A 179 -27.88 16.25 26.47
CA THR A 179 -28.74 15.17 25.98
C THR A 179 -28.46 14.98 24.49
N PHE A 180 -28.24 13.72 24.08
CA PHE A 180 -27.91 13.35 22.71
C PHE A 180 -28.90 12.30 22.20
N HIS A 181 -29.54 12.56 21.08
CA HIS A 181 -30.34 11.57 20.37
C HIS A 181 -29.42 10.66 19.54
N ALA A 182 -29.67 9.36 19.56
CA ALA A 182 -28.84 8.38 18.89
C ALA A 182 -29.68 7.18 18.42
N HIS A 183 -29.01 6.20 17.80
CA HIS A 183 -29.62 5.00 17.24
C HIS A 183 -29.04 3.75 17.92
N LYS A 184 -29.87 2.96 18.60
CA LYS A 184 -29.45 1.74 19.33
C LYS A 184 -28.69 0.81 18.39
N ALA A 185 -29.21 0.57 17.18
CA ALA A 185 -28.57 -0.31 16.20
C ALA A 185 -27.11 0.11 15.88
N VAL A 186 -26.85 1.41 15.72
CA VAL A 186 -25.50 1.92 15.46
C VAL A 186 -24.61 1.78 16.70
N LEU A 187 -25.14 2.06 17.90
CA LEU A 187 -24.40 1.93 19.15
C LEU A 187 -24.01 0.47 19.44
N VAL A 188 -24.94 -0.48 19.29
CA VAL A 188 -24.68 -1.93 19.42
C VAL A 188 -23.60 -2.38 18.46
N ALA A 189 -23.71 -2.00 17.18
CA ALA A 189 -22.76 -2.43 16.15
C ALA A 189 -21.34 -1.89 16.38
N ARG A 190 -21.19 -0.79 17.12
CA ARG A 190 -19.91 -0.07 17.30
C ARG A 190 -19.34 -0.14 18.71
N SER A 191 -20.08 -0.66 19.68
CA SER A 191 -19.65 -0.74 21.08
C SER A 191 -20.20 -2.00 21.75
N THR A 192 -19.30 -2.87 22.20
CA THR A 192 -19.67 -4.07 22.97
C THR A 192 -20.35 -3.73 24.29
N VAL A 193 -20.06 -2.57 24.87
CA VAL A 193 -20.71 -2.09 26.09
C VAL A 193 -22.18 -1.77 25.82
N PHE A 194 -22.49 -1.04 24.74
CA PHE A 194 -23.88 -0.77 24.37
C PHE A 194 -24.61 -2.02 23.86
N ALA A 195 -23.89 -2.94 23.20
CA ALA A 195 -24.44 -4.24 22.84
C ALA A 195 -24.89 -5.02 24.08
N ALA A 196 -24.03 -5.15 25.09
CA ALA A 196 -24.39 -5.81 26.35
C ALA A 196 -25.51 -5.07 27.08
N MET A 197 -25.46 -3.74 27.12
CA MET A 197 -26.49 -2.90 27.76
C MET A 197 -27.89 -3.16 27.18
N PHE A 198 -28.04 -3.21 25.85
CA PHE A 198 -29.36 -3.38 25.21
C PHE A 198 -29.76 -4.85 24.99
N GLN A 199 -28.86 -5.82 25.23
CA GLN A 199 -29.22 -7.25 25.23
C GLN A 199 -29.91 -7.70 26.51
N HIS A 200 -29.87 -6.87 27.56
CA HIS A 200 -30.50 -7.13 28.85
C HIS A 200 -31.65 -6.16 29.17
N ASP A 201 -32.11 -5.38 28.18
CA ASP A 201 -33.30 -4.53 28.24
C ASP A 201 -34.60 -5.35 28.09
#